data_AF-A0A101HIE6-F1
#
_entry.id   AF-A0A101HIE6-F1
#
_cell.length_a   1.000
_cell.length_b   1.000
_cell.length_c   1.000
_cell.angle_alpha   90.00
_cell.angle_beta   90.00
_cell.angle_gamma   90.00
#
_symmetry.space_group_name_H-M   'P 1'
#
loop_
_entity.id
_entity.type
_entity.pdbx_description
1 polymer ?
#
loop_
_entity_poly.entity_id
_entity_poly.type
_entity_poly.pdbx_seq_one_letter_code
_entity_poly.pdbx_strand_id
1 'polypeptide(L)'
;MGFEEFILNLVEGVASANYNMLGTAFMLISIVFWLVVTSWIWVDSDERTTNKWMRFFYVLIGLIPVLGWIIYLIVRPSETIDEIYWGDLERRYLKYEAKDLGDCPRCGTQLFPGFIFCPNCKKRLKRKCSECGVYVDMEYKYCTNCGNKMQKSIKKEKEVSKEEMQKQIEETKEEAHETVKSKKSKYKTEENFINRVGESVIKGYKLLSKKVGEILSKKKEENVNDDEKKRVKKEEHVGKKDESDKQDRKKYYTRNEGHKK
;
A
#
# COMPACT_ATOMS: atom_id res chain seq x y z
N MET A 1 54.43 -4.84 -7.19
CA MET A 1 54.93 -4.75 -5.81
C MET A 1 53.90 -4.13 -4.85
N GLY A 2 53.21 -3.02 -5.18
CA GLY A 2 52.29 -2.39 -4.21
C GLY A 2 51.01 -3.15 -3.83
N PHE A 3 50.47 -4.02 -4.71
CA PHE A 3 49.26 -4.79 -4.39
C PHE A 3 49.52 -5.94 -3.40
N GLU A 4 50.65 -6.64 -3.54
CA GLU A 4 51.03 -7.73 -2.65
C GLU A 4 51.32 -7.21 -1.24
N GLU A 5 52.05 -6.10 -1.11
CA GLU A 5 52.26 -5.45 0.19
C GLU A 5 50.97 -4.93 0.81
N PHE A 6 50.02 -4.42 0.01
CA PHE A 6 48.71 -4.02 0.49
C PHE A 6 47.92 -5.22 1.05
N ILE A 7 47.92 -6.35 0.34
CA ILE A 7 47.24 -7.57 0.79
C ILE A 7 47.89 -8.12 2.06
N LEU A 8 49.23 -8.14 2.15
CA LEU A 8 49.94 -8.61 3.33
C LEU A 8 49.67 -7.73 4.55
N ASN A 9 49.71 -6.39 4.39
CA ASN A 9 49.37 -5.45 5.46
C ASN A 9 47.90 -5.56 5.90
N LEU A 10 46.98 -5.83 4.97
CA LEU A 10 45.56 -6.05 5.28
C LEU A 10 45.37 -7.35 6.07
N VAL A 11 46.02 -8.44 5.65
CA VAL A 11 45.93 -9.76 6.31
C VAL A 11 46.57 -9.70 7.71
N GLU A 12 47.73 -9.08 7.88
CA GLU A 12 48.37 -8.90 9.17
C GLU A 12 47.54 -7.98 10.10
N GLY A 13 46.94 -6.93 9.54
CA GLY A 13 46.01 -6.06 10.26
C GLY A 13 44.76 -6.79 10.77
N VAL A 14 44.22 -7.73 9.98
CA VAL A 14 43.08 -8.56 10.39
C VAL A 14 43.51 -9.65 11.38
N ALA A 15 44.68 -10.27 11.19
CA ALA A 15 45.20 -11.34 12.05
C ALA A 15 45.59 -10.82 13.45
N SER A 16 46.06 -9.57 13.54
CA SER A 16 46.43 -8.92 14.80
C SER A 16 45.25 -8.23 15.50
N ALA A 17 44.09 -8.14 14.85
CA ALA A 17 42.93 -7.43 15.37
C ALA A 17 42.24 -8.17 16.53
N ASN A 18 41.96 -7.45 17.61
CA ASN A 18 41.09 -7.93 18.67
C ASN A 18 39.66 -8.17 18.15
N TYR A 19 39.04 -9.29 18.53
CA TYR A 19 37.66 -9.64 18.13
C TYR A 19 36.64 -8.51 18.43
N ASN A 20 36.83 -7.76 19.51
CA ASN A 20 35.98 -6.62 19.86
C ASN A 20 36.13 -5.44 18.89
N MET A 21 37.35 -5.16 18.41
CA MET A 21 37.62 -4.09 17.46
C MET A 21 37.09 -4.45 16.07
N LEU A 22 37.28 -5.70 15.65
CA LEU A 22 36.73 -6.21 14.39
C LEU A 22 35.19 -6.19 14.40
N GLY A 23 34.57 -6.63 15.49
CA GLY A 23 33.12 -6.64 15.64
C GLY A 23 32.50 -5.23 15.65
N THR A 24 33.13 -4.27 16.32
CA THR A 24 32.67 -2.87 16.33
C THR A 24 32.79 -2.22 14.95
N ALA A 25 33.91 -2.42 14.25
CA ALA A 25 34.08 -1.94 12.88
C ALA A 25 33.02 -2.53 11.92
N PHE A 26 32.79 -3.86 11.99
CA PHE A 26 31.78 -4.53 11.18
C PHE A 26 30.36 -4.00 11.45
N MET A 27 30.03 -3.75 12.72
CA MET A 27 28.73 -3.21 13.12
C MET A 27 28.52 -1.78 12.59
N LEU A 28 29.54 -0.92 12.68
CA LEU A 28 29.50 0.44 12.11
C LEU A 28 29.31 0.41 10.59
N ILE A 29 30.08 -0.43 9.89
CA ILE A 29 29.95 -0.60 8.43
C ILE A 29 28.54 -1.09 8.07
N SER A 30 28.01 -2.06 8.82
CA SER A 30 26.66 -2.59 8.61
C SER A 30 25.58 -1.52 8.80
N ILE A 31 25.73 -0.64 9.81
CA ILE A 31 24.82 0.49 10.03
C ILE A 31 24.88 1.47 8.86
N VAL A 32 26.08 1.87 8.43
CA VAL A 32 26.24 2.81 7.31
C VAL A 32 25.67 2.22 6.03
N PHE A 33 25.96 0.96 5.74
CA PHE A 33 25.38 0.22 4.62
C PHE A 33 23.85 0.22 4.69
N TRP A 34 23.29 -0.03 5.88
CA TRP A 34 21.84 -0.05 6.05
C TRP A 34 21.20 1.32 5.86
N LEU A 35 21.84 2.41 6.30
CA LEU A 35 21.38 3.77 6.03
C LEU A 35 21.34 4.06 4.52
N VAL A 36 22.33 3.59 3.76
CA VAL A 36 22.33 3.71 2.29
C VAL A 36 21.16 2.94 1.67
N VAL A 37 20.91 1.69 2.12
CA VAL A 37 19.79 0.86 1.64
C VAL A 37 18.44 1.52 1.97
N THR A 38 18.24 1.98 3.21
CA THR A 38 17.00 2.65 3.61
C THR A 38 16.80 3.96 2.85
N SER A 39 17.86 4.72 2.59
CA SER A 39 17.80 5.94 1.76
C SER A 39 17.43 5.61 0.31
N TRP A 40 17.99 4.54 -0.25
CA TRP A 40 17.64 4.07 -1.59
C TRP A 40 16.16 3.69 -1.67
N ILE A 41 15.61 2.97 -0.68
CA ILE A 41 14.18 2.64 -0.60
C ILE A 41 13.31 3.90 -0.65
N TRP A 42 13.70 4.99 0.01
CA TRP A 42 12.95 6.24 0.00
C TRP A 42 12.89 6.89 -1.38
N VAL A 43 14.02 6.97 -2.08
CA VAL A 43 14.09 7.52 -3.44
C VAL A 43 13.30 6.63 -4.40
N ASP A 44 13.52 5.33 -4.33
CA ASP A 44 12.89 4.36 -5.21
C ASP A 44 11.35 4.31 -5.04
N SER A 45 10.87 4.38 -3.80
CA SER A 45 9.43 4.40 -3.53
C SER A 45 8.74 5.69 -4.01
N ASP A 46 9.47 6.80 -4.15
CA ASP A 46 8.92 8.05 -4.68
C ASP A 46 8.49 7.92 -6.15
N GLU A 47 9.29 7.24 -6.96
CA GLU A 47 9.01 6.99 -8.38
C GLU A 47 7.80 6.05 -8.61
N ARG A 48 7.41 5.30 -7.57
CA ARG A 48 6.39 4.24 -7.65
C ARG A 48 5.08 4.59 -6.98
N THR A 49 5.08 5.50 -6.00
CA THR A 49 3.86 5.89 -5.31
C THR A 49 3.83 7.38 -4.95
N THR A 50 2.70 8.02 -5.29
CA THR A 50 2.42 9.41 -4.89
C THR A 50 1.92 9.51 -3.45
N ASN A 51 1.51 8.39 -2.84
CA ASN A 51 0.93 8.39 -1.50
C ASN A 51 2.03 8.35 -0.43
N LYS A 52 2.16 9.46 0.32
CA LYS A 52 3.13 9.62 1.40
C LYS A 52 3.04 8.53 2.48
N TRP A 53 1.83 8.02 2.76
CA TRP A 53 1.64 6.95 3.74
C TRP A 53 2.27 5.64 3.29
N MET A 54 2.05 5.25 2.03
CA MET A 54 2.66 4.05 1.45
C MET A 54 4.19 4.18 1.43
N ARG A 55 4.71 5.37 1.09
CA ARG A 55 6.15 5.64 1.13
C ARG A 55 6.73 5.46 2.53
N PHE A 56 6.05 5.96 3.56
CA PHE A 56 6.45 5.75 4.95
C PHE A 56 6.43 4.27 5.35
N PHE A 57 5.40 3.52 4.94
CA PHE A 57 5.34 2.07 5.21
C PHE A 57 6.49 1.30 4.56
N TYR A 58 6.88 1.64 3.33
CA TYR A 58 8.03 1.01 2.67
C TYR A 58 9.34 1.26 3.41
N VAL A 59 9.59 2.50 3.84
CA VAL A 59 10.78 2.81 4.65
C VAL A 59 10.73 2.09 6.00
N LEU A 60 9.56 2.04 6.66
CA LEU A 60 9.40 1.35 7.94
C LEU A 60 9.71 -0.15 7.83
N ILE A 61 9.21 -0.81 6.78
CA ILE A 61 9.54 -2.21 6.47
C ILE A 61 11.04 -2.34 6.19
N GLY A 62 11.59 -1.42 5.39
CA GLY A 62 13.00 -1.34 5.01
C GLY A 62 13.97 -0.99 6.14
N LEU A 63 13.50 -0.73 7.37
CA LEU A 63 14.37 -0.62 8.55
C LEU A 63 14.77 -1.99 9.12
N ILE A 64 14.02 -3.05 8.81
CA ILE A 64 14.31 -4.41 9.27
C ILE A 64 15.44 -4.99 8.40
N PRO A 65 16.65 -5.23 8.94
CA PRO A 65 17.79 -5.71 8.17
C PRO A 65 17.48 -6.98 7.39
N VAL A 66 17.95 -7.05 6.14
CA VAL A 66 17.83 -8.19 5.22
C VAL A 66 16.37 -8.57 4.88
N LEU A 67 15.60 -9.04 5.86
CA LEU A 67 14.19 -9.42 5.71
C LEU A 67 13.31 -8.28 5.22
N GLY A 68 13.47 -7.08 5.78
CA GLY A 68 12.70 -5.91 5.37
C GLY A 68 12.98 -5.51 3.92
N TRP A 69 14.25 -5.55 3.52
CA TRP A 69 14.64 -5.29 2.13
C TRP A 69 14.08 -6.34 1.16
N ILE A 70 14.10 -7.63 1.53
CA ILE A 70 13.50 -8.69 0.71
C ILE A 70 11.98 -8.49 0.60
N ILE A 71 11.29 -8.24 1.70
CA ILE A 71 9.85 -7.97 1.70
C ILE A 71 9.54 -6.76 0.85
N TYR A 72 10.34 -5.69 0.97
CA TYR A 72 10.21 -4.50 0.14
C TYR A 72 10.32 -4.85 -1.34
N LEU A 73 11.33 -5.61 -1.78
CA LEU A 73 11.46 -6.01 -3.19
C LEU A 73 10.27 -6.82 -3.71
N ILE A 74 9.59 -7.59 -2.85
CA ILE A 74 8.40 -8.37 -3.21
C ILE A 74 7.14 -7.49 -3.29
N VAL A 75 6.96 -6.57 -2.34
CA VAL A 75 5.75 -5.71 -2.27
C VAL A 75 5.86 -4.49 -3.20
N ARG A 76 7.08 -4.10 -3.56
CA ARG A 76 7.37 -2.97 -4.45
C ARG A 76 6.67 -3.16 -5.81
N PRO A 77 5.91 -2.15 -6.28
CA PRO A 77 5.32 -2.18 -7.61
C PRO A 77 6.39 -2.38 -8.69
N SER A 78 6.10 -3.24 -9.67
CA SER A 78 7.02 -3.53 -10.78
C SER A 78 7.14 -2.38 -11.77
N GLU A 79 6.09 -1.56 -11.90
CA GLU A 79 6.04 -0.42 -12.82
C GLU A 79 6.14 0.90 -12.04
N THR A 80 6.84 1.87 -12.63
CA THR A 80 6.87 3.25 -12.14
C THR A 80 5.64 4.04 -12.62
N ILE A 81 5.35 5.15 -11.95
CA ILE A 81 4.23 6.03 -12.35
C ILE A 81 4.43 6.54 -13.77
N ASP A 82 5.66 6.86 -14.15
CA ASP A 82 6.01 7.35 -15.48
C ASP A 82 5.80 6.28 -16.56
N GLU A 83 6.20 5.03 -16.30
CA GLU A 83 5.95 3.92 -17.23
C GLU A 83 4.46 3.70 -17.49
N ILE A 84 3.64 3.72 -16.42
CA ILE A 84 2.18 3.61 -16.55
C ILE A 84 1.61 4.76 -17.37
N TYR A 85 2.11 5.98 -17.12
CA TYR A 85 1.69 7.19 -17.83
C TYR A 85 2.02 7.13 -19.32
N TRP A 86 3.28 6.83 -19.68
CA TRP A 86 3.71 6.70 -21.07
C TRP A 86 2.98 5.57 -21.78
N GLY A 87 2.80 4.43 -21.13
CA GLY A 87 2.03 3.31 -21.68
C GLY A 87 0.56 3.68 -21.94
N ASP A 88 -0.05 4.51 -21.08
CA ASP A 88 -1.41 4.97 -21.32
C ASP A 88 -1.51 5.99 -22.46
N LEU A 89 -0.53 6.89 -22.55
CA LEU A 89 -0.45 7.85 -23.65
C LEU A 89 -0.26 7.14 -25.00
N GLU A 90 0.62 6.15 -25.06
CA GLU A 90 0.85 5.33 -26.25
C GLU A 90 -0.42 4.58 -26.67
N ARG A 91 -1.11 3.92 -25.72
CA ARG A 91 -2.40 3.26 -26.00
C ARG A 91 -3.45 4.23 -26.55
N ARG A 92 -3.49 5.47 -26.07
CA ARG A 92 -4.41 6.50 -26.59
C ARG A 92 -4.00 6.96 -27.99
N TYR A 93 -2.71 7.16 -28.22
CA TYR A 93 -2.16 7.54 -29.52
C TYR A 93 -2.46 6.48 -30.59
N LEU A 94 -2.17 5.20 -30.31
CA LEU A 94 -2.45 4.10 -31.23
C LEU A 94 -3.95 3.97 -31.54
N LYS A 95 -4.83 4.21 -30.57
CA LYS A 95 -6.29 4.24 -30.80
C LYS A 95 -6.72 5.41 -31.68
N TYR A 96 -6.06 6.56 -31.56
CA TYR A 96 -6.34 7.74 -32.37
C TYR A 96 -5.88 7.50 -33.82
N GLU A 97 -4.65 7.03 -34.02
CA GLU A 97 -4.12 6.70 -35.34
C GLU A 97 -4.97 5.64 -36.04
N ALA A 98 -5.33 4.55 -35.34
CA ALA A 98 -6.22 3.51 -35.87
C ALA A 98 -7.60 4.05 -36.31
N LYS A 99 -8.10 5.12 -35.68
CA LYS A 99 -9.38 5.75 -36.08
C LYS A 99 -9.26 6.54 -37.38
N ASP A 100 -8.10 7.13 -37.67
CA ASP A 100 -7.87 7.95 -38.86
C ASP A 100 -7.66 7.11 -40.14
N LEU A 101 -7.47 5.79 -40.04
CA LEU A 101 -7.28 4.91 -41.20
C LEU A 101 -8.51 4.76 -42.11
N GLY A 102 -9.69 5.23 -41.69
CA GLY A 102 -10.92 5.16 -42.48
C GLY A 102 -11.44 3.73 -42.68
N ASP A 103 -11.08 2.80 -41.82
CA ASP A 103 -11.45 1.39 -41.93
C ASP A 103 -12.94 1.15 -41.66
N CYS A 104 -13.49 0.08 -42.24
CA CYS A 104 -14.88 -0.29 -42.01
C CYS A 104 -15.11 -0.70 -40.54
N PRO A 105 -16.04 -0.06 -39.80
CA PRO A 105 -16.32 -0.35 -38.38
C PRO A 105 -17.10 -1.66 -38.16
N ARG A 106 -17.03 -2.62 -39.08
CA ARG A 106 -17.63 -3.95 -38.93
C ARG A 106 -16.66 -5.07 -39.29
N CYS A 107 -15.79 -4.85 -40.28
CA CYS A 107 -14.88 -5.88 -40.77
C CYS A 107 -13.42 -5.43 -40.85
N GLY A 108 -13.11 -4.16 -40.56
CA GLY A 108 -11.74 -3.63 -40.59
C GLY A 108 -11.15 -3.43 -41.99
N THR A 109 -11.91 -3.64 -43.07
CA THR A 109 -11.42 -3.38 -44.43
C THR A 109 -11.19 -1.89 -44.65
N GLN A 110 -10.01 -1.53 -45.17
CA GLN A 110 -9.67 -0.15 -45.53
C GLN A 110 -10.59 0.41 -46.61
N LEU A 111 -11.12 1.62 -46.38
CA LEU A 111 -12.07 2.27 -47.28
C LEU A 111 -11.46 3.55 -47.85
N PHE A 112 -11.60 3.75 -49.16
CA PHE A 112 -11.26 5.02 -49.78
C PHE A 112 -12.39 6.04 -49.61
N PRO A 113 -12.10 7.35 -49.70
CA PRO A 113 -13.13 8.38 -49.69
C PRO A 113 -14.12 8.17 -50.84
N GLY A 114 -15.42 8.14 -50.52
CA GLY A 114 -16.51 8.05 -51.51
C GLY A 114 -17.37 6.79 -51.41
N PHE A 115 -16.91 5.75 -50.72
CA PHE A 115 -17.70 4.54 -50.50
C PHE A 115 -18.97 4.82 -49.68
N ILE A 116 -20.13 4.44 -50.22
CA ILE A 116 -21.43 4.52 -49.51
C ILE A 116 -21.70 3.22 -48.74
N PHE A 117 -21.19 2.09 -49.26
CA PHE A 117 -21.26 0.76 -48.66
C PHE A 117 -19.88 0.13 -48.67
N CYS A 118 -19.58 -0.67 -47.63
CA CYS A 118 -18.33 -1.44 -47.58
C CYS A 118 -18.34 -2.54 -48.66
N PRO A 119 -17.28 -2.70 -49.45
CA PRO A 119 -17.21 -3.72 -50.50
C PRO A 119 -17.12 -5.15 -49.95
N ASN A 120 -16.59 -5.34 -48.73
CA ASN A 120 -16.40 -6.66 -48.13
C ASN A 120 -17.64 -7.15 -47.36
N CYS A 121 -18.17 -6.34 -46.43
CA CYS A 121 -19.28 -6.75 -45.55
C CYS A 121 -20.64 -6.12 -45.87
N LYS A 122 -20.74 -5.31 -46.95
CA LYS A 122 -21.96 -4.60 -47.37
C LYS A 122 -22.55 -3.63 -46.32
N LYS A 123 -21.83 -3.31 -45.23
CA LYS A 123 -22.28 -2.32 -44.24
C LYS A 123 -22.44 -0.95 -44.90
N ARG A 124 -23.55 -0.27 -44.62
CA ARG A 124 -23.76 1.12 -45.04
C ARG A 124 -22.87 2.05 -44.23
N LEU A 125 -22.07 2.86 -44.91
CA LEU A 125 -21.08 3.77 -44.33
C LEU A 125 -21.58 5.21 -44.32
N LYS A 126 -22.29 5.62 -45.38
CA LYS A 126 -22.81 6.98 -45.54
C LYS A 126 -24.33 7.03 -45.68
N ARG A 127 -24.92 8.11 -45.18
CA ARG A 127 -26.35 8.43 -45.31
C ARG A 127 -26.53 9.77 -46.01
N LYS A 128 -27.58 9.86 -46.83
CA LYS A 128 -27.92 11.09 -47.55
C LYS A 128 -28.56 12.07 -46.57
N CYS A 129 -28.08 13.32 -46.54
CA CYS A 129 -28.73 14.39 -45.79
C CYS A 129 -30.09 14.73 -46.42
N SER A 130 -31.12 14.91 -45.59
CA SER A 130 -32.47 15.26 -46.06
C SER A 130 -32.60 16.70 -46.55
N GLU A 131 -31.71 17.61 -46.11
CA GLU A 131 -31.76 19.01 -46.51
C GLU A 131 -30.89 19.31 -47.73
N CYS A 132 -29.59 19.01 -47.69
CA CYS A 132 -28.68 19.34 -48.80
C CYS A 132 -28.42 18.18 -49.78
N GLY A 133 -28.89 16.97 -49.48
CA GLY A 133 -28.70 15.81 -50.37
C GLY A 133 -27.28 15.20 -50.39
N VAL A 134 -26.32 15.74 -49.65
CA VAL A 134 -24.93 15.23 -49.58
C VAL A 134 -24.84 13.96 -48.74
N TYR A 135 -23.97 13.02 -49.13
CA TYR A 135 -23.66 11.82 -48.34
C TYR A 135 -22.68 12.14 -47.22
N VAL A 136 -23.11 11.89 -45.99
CA VAL A 136 -22.34 12.13 -44.76
C VAL A 136 -22.13 10.79 -44.04
N ASP A 137 -21.00 10.64 -43.36
CA ASP A 137 -20.69 9.44 -42.57
C ASP A 137 -21.75 9.16 -41.50
N MET A 138 -22.03 7.87 -41.29
CA MET A 138 -23.12 7.43 -40.43
C MET A 138 -22.90 7.79 -38.95
N GLU A 139 -21.65 7.98 -38.53
CA GLU A 139 -21.24 8.33 -37.17
C GLU A 139 -21.44 9.82 -36.85
N TYR A 140 -21.54 10.66 -37.88
CA TYR A 140 -21.65 12.10 -37.69
C TYR A 140 -23.06 12.47 -37.24
N LYS A 141 -23.12 13.26 -36.16
CA LYS A 141 -24.37 13.78 -35.58
C LYS A 141 -24.95 14.93 -36.40
N TYR A 142 -24.11 15.63 -37.16
CA TYR A 142 -24.46 16.79 -37.96
C TYR A 142 -23.92 16.64 -39.38
N CYS A 143 -24.59 17.25 -40.35
CA CYS A 143 -24.11 17.28 -41.73
C CYS A 143 -22.89 18.20 -41.82
N THR A 144 -21.77 17.72 -42.38
CA THR A 144 -20.57 18.52 -42.61
C THR A 144 -20.74 19.64 -43.63
N ASN A 145 -21.76 19.54 -44.49
CA ASN A 145 -22.02 20.54 -45.53
C ASN A 145 -22.98 21.64 -45.07
N CYS A 146 -24.16 21.28 -44.55
CA CYS A 146 -25.19 22.25 -44.18
C CYS A 146 -25.42 22.42 -42.66
N GLY A 147 -24.72 21.66 -41.81
CA GLY A 147 -24.88 21.73 -40.35
C GLY A 147 -26.15 21.07 -39.79
N ASN A 148 -27.08 20.61 -40.63
CA ASN A 148 -28.33 20.01 -40.16
C ASN A 148 -28.08 18.77 -39.27
N LYS A 149 -28.87 18.63 -38.21
CA LYS A 149 -28.79 17.50 -37.28
C LYS A 149 -29.27 16.23 -37.99
N MET A 150 -28.37 15.28 -38.12
CA MET A 150 -28.63 14.04 -38.84
C MET A 150 -29.44 13.09 -37.93
N GLN A 151 -30.77 13.16 -38.02
CA GLN A 151 -31.68 12.34 -37.22
C GLN A 151 -31.34 10.85 -37.40
N LYS A 152 -30.93 10.16 -36.33
CA LYS A 152 -31.07 8.70 -36.27
C LYS A 152 -32.57 8.48 -36.15
N SER A 153 -33.18 7.74 -37.06
CA SER A 153 -34.47 7.11 -36.81
C SER A 153 -34.26 6.10 -35.69
N ILE A 154 -34.13 6.58 -34.46
CA ILE A 154 -34.28 5.75 -33.28
C ILE A 154 -35.76 5.38 -33.35
N LYS A 155 -36.06 4.15 -33.79
CA LYS A 155 -37.32 3.53 -33.38
C LYS A 155 -37.34 3.74 -31.88
N LYS A 156 -38.26 4.57 -31.37
CA LYS A 156 -38.46 4.76 -29.94
C LYS A 156 -38.61 3.37 -29.35
N GLU A 157 -37.55 2.86 -28.77
CA GLU A 157 -37.61 1.75 -27.85
C GLU A 157 -38.55 2.27 -26.77
N LYS A 158 -39.71 1.61 -26.64
CA LYS A 158 -40.71 1.99 -25.64
C LYS A 158 -39.93 2.13 -24.34
N GLU A 159 -40.03 3.28 -23.68
CA GLU A 159 -39.47 3.45 -22.35
C GLU A 159 -40.07 2.36 -21.47
N VAL A 160 -39.33 1.28 -21.28
CA VAL A 160 -39.64 0.25 -20.31
C VAL A 160 -39.61 0.97 -18.98
N SER A 161 -40.69 0.85 -18.22
CA SER A 161 -40.83 1.57 -16.96
C SER A 161 -39.66 1.21 -16.03
N LYS A 162 -39.23 2.16 -15.19
CA LYS A 162 -38.14 1.92 -14.23
C LYS A 162 -38.38 0.68 -13.37
N GLU A 163 -39.64 0.35 -13.12
CA GLU A 163 -40.09 -0.82 -12.36
C GLU A 163 -39.87 -2.14 -13.12
N GLU A 164 -40.16 -2.18 -14.43
CA GLU A 164 -39.89 -3.35 -15.27
C GLU A 164 -38.38 -3.58 -15.44
N MET A 165 -37.60 -2.50 -15.56
CA MET A 165 -36.14 -2.59 -15.64
C MET A 165 -35.52 -3.10 -14.33
N GLN A 166 -36.04 -2.68 -13.18
CA GLN A 166 -35.60 -3.18 -11.87
C GLN A 166 -35.89 -4.67 -11.70
N LYS A 167 -37.09 -5.12 -12.11
CA LYS A 167 -37.44 -6.54 -12.08
C LYS A 167 -36.51 -7.39 -12.95
N GLN A 168 -36.20 -6.94 -14.17
CA GLN A 168 -35.26 -7.66 -15.04
C GLN A 168 -33.84 -7.73 -14.46
N ILE A 169 -33.37 -6.66 -13.81
CA ILE A 169 -32.06 -6.66 -13.15
C ILE A 169 -32.04 -7.63 -11.98
N GLU A 170 -33.11 -7.67 -11.19
CA GLU A 170 -33.23 -8.55 -10.03
C GLU A 170 -33.34 -10.02 -10.45
N GLU A 171 -34.17 -10.34 -11.45
CA GLU A 171 -34.27 -11.68 -12.06
C GLU A 171 -32.93 -12.14 -12.65
N THR A 172 -32.24 -11.27 -13.40
CA THR A 172 -30.92 -11.59 -13.98
C THR A 172 -29.86 -11.80 -12.88
N LYS A 173 -29.94 -11.04 -11.78
CA LYS A 173 -29.03 -11.17 -10.64
C LYS A 173 -29.28 -12.48 -9.89
N GLU A 174 -30.54 -12.88 -9.71
CA GLU A 174 -30.92 -14.16 -9.10
C GLU A 174 -30.48 -15.35 -9.96
N GLU A 175 -30.70 -15.29 -11.28
CA GLU A 175 -30.27 -16.33 -12.23
C GLU A 175 -28.73 -16.44 -12.30
N ALA A 176 -28.02 -15.30 -12.30
CA ALA A 176 -26.57 -15.29 -12.22
C ALA A 176 -26.06 -15.87 -10.89
N HIS A 177 -26.72 -15.54 -9.78
CA HIS A 177 -26.37 -16.08 -8.46
C HIS A 177 -26.61 -17.59 -8.39
N GLU A 178 -27.70 -18.09 -8.99
CA GLU A 178 -27.99 -19.51 -9.08
C GLU A 178 -27.02 -20.24 -10.01
N THR A 179 -26.66 -19.64 -11.14
CA THR A 179 -25.68 -20.19 -12.09
C THR A 179 -24.28 -20.28 -11.50
N VAL A 180 -23.86 -19.27 -10.71
CA VAL A 180 -22.60 -19.31 -9.95
C VAL A 180 -22.67 -20.38 -8.85
N LYS A 181 -23.84 -20.56 -8.23
CA LYS A 181 -24.06 -21.59 -7.21
C LYS A 181 -24.12 -23.01 -7.79
N SER A 182 -24.53 -23.18 -9.06
CA SER A 182 -24.62 -24.48 -9.74
C SER A 182 -23.32 -24.84 -10.47
N LYS A 183 -22.61 -23.89 -11.10
CA LYS A 183 -21.31 -24.09 -11.76
C LYS A 183 -20.11 -24.14 -10.80
N LYS A 184 -20.29 -24.64 -9.57
CA LYS A 184 -19.28 -24.80 -8.51
C LYS A 184 -18.18 -25.83 -8.82
N SER A 185 -17.43 -25.70 -9.92
CA SER A 185 -16.42 -26.70 -10.30
C SER A 185 -14.96 -26.22 -10.34
N LYS A 186 -14.64 -24.97 -9.97
CA LYS A 186 -13.21 -24.54 -9.90
C LYS A 186 -12.76 -23.85 -8.62
N TYR A 187 -13.60 -23.04 -7.99
CA TYR A 187 -13.17 -22.20 -6.85
C TYR A 187 -13.40 -22.81 -5.46
N LYS A 188 -14.17 -23.90 -5.35
CA LYS A 188 -14.54 -24.50 -4.05
C LYS A 188 -13.37 -25.15 -3.31
N THR A 189 -12.34 -25.59 -4.03
CA THR A 189 -11.13 -26.20 -3.43
C THR A 189 -10.22 -25.12 -2.80
N GLU A 190 -10.16 -23.93 -3.37
CA GLU A 190 -9.33 -22.82 -2.86
C GLU A 190 -9.98 -22.08 -1.70
N GLU A 191 -11.32 -21.91 -1.70
CA GLU A 191 -12.04 -21.23 -0.61
C GLU A 191 -11.85 -21.94 0.75
N ASN A 192 -11.87 -23.28 0.76
CA ASN A 192 -11.59 -24.06 1.96
C ASN A 192 -10.15 -23.90 2.46
N PHE A 193 -9.19 -23.72 1.54
CA PHE A 193 -7.79 -23.50 1.87
C PHE A 193 -7.57 -22.08 2.42
N ILE A 194 -8.09 -21.06 1.74
CA ILE A 194 -8.01 -19.66 2.17
C ILE A 194 -8.71 -19.46 3.52
N ASN A 195 -9.88 -20.06 3.74
CA ASN A 195 -10.57 -19.97 5.03
C ASN A 195 -9.80 -20.68 6.16
N ARG A 196 -9.16 -21.84 5.89
CA ARG A 196 -8.28 -22.51 6.87
C ARG A 196 -7.03 -21.70 7.20
N VAL A 197 -6.41 -21.11 6.19
CA VAL A 197 -5.20 -20.28 6.34
C VAL A 197 -5.56 -19.00 7.08
N GLY A 198 -6.68 -18.34 6.71
CA GLY A 198 -7.21 -17.16 7.38
C GLY A 198 -7.52 -17.41 8.85
N GLU A 199 -8.24 -18.49 9.18
CA GLU A 199 -8.54 -18.86 10.58
C GLU A 199 -7.26 -19.13 11.37
N SER A 200 -6.28 -19.81 10.78
CA SER A 200 -5.01 -20.13 11.44
C SER A 200 -4.14 -18.91 11.66
N VAL A 201 -4.11 -17.96 10.73
CA VAL A 201 -3.39 -16.68 10.85
C VAL A 201 -4.06 -15.78 11.90
N ILE A 202 -5.39 -15.66 11.90
CA ILE A 202 -6.13 -14.89 12.91
C ILE A 202 -5.94 -15.50 14.30
N LYS A 203 -5.97 -16.84 14.42
CA LYS A 203 -5.73 -17.55 15.68
C LYS A 203 -4.29 -17.36 16.15
N GLY A 204 -3.32 -17.38 15.23
CA GLY A 204 -1.91 -17.07 15.49
C GLY A 204 -1.72 -15.65 16.00
N TYR A 205 -2.31 -14.65 15.35
CA TYR A 205 -2.26 -13.25 15.79
C TYR A 205 -2.93 -13.05 17.15
N LYS A 206 -4.07 -13.69 17.42
CA LYS A 206 -4.77 -13.63 18.70
C LYS A 206 -4.00 -14.30 19.84
N LEU A 207 -3.31 -15.41 19.56
CA LEU A 207 -2.40 -16.06 20.50
C LEU A 207 -1.16 -15.21 20.78
N LEU A 208 -0.56 -14.63 19.73
CA LEU A 208 0.56 -13.71 19.86
C LEU A 208 0.17 -12.46 20.64
N SER A 209 -0.98 -11.82 20.34
CA SER A 209 -1.44 -10.64 21.06
C SER A 209 -1.76 -10.94 22.52
N LYS A 210 -2.32 -12.12 22.82
CA LYS A 210 -2.57 -12.57 24.20
C LYS A 210 -1.25 -12.81 24.95
N LYS A 211 -0.28 -13.48 24.31
CA LYS A 211 1.03 -13.75 24.89
C LYS A 211 1.85 -12.48 25.12
N VAL A 212 1.77 -11.52 24.20
CA VAL A 212 2.37 -10.18 24.36
C VAL A 212 1.66 -9.41 25.47
N GLY A 213 0.34 -9.50 25.57
CA GLY A 213 -0.45 -8.93 26.66
C GLY A 213 -0.04 -9.47 28.03
N GLU A 214 0.13 -10.78 28.16
CA GLU A 214 0.59 -11.45 29.40
C GLU A 214 2.02 -11.03 29.79
N ILE A 215 2.92 -10.88 28.82
CA ILE A 215 4.29 -10.38 29.05
C ILE A 215 4.25 -8.91 29.50
N LEU A 216 3.39 -8.09 28.91
CA LEU A 216 3.24 -6.69 29.29
C LEU A 216 2.62 -6.54 30.68
N SER A 217 1.63 -7.35 31.06
CA SER A 217 1.06 -7.34 32.41
C SER A 217 2.05 -7.86 33.44
N LYS A 218 2.85 -8.89 33.13
CA LYS A 218 3.91 -9.40 34.02
C LYS A 218 5.03 -8.36 34.22
N LYS A 219 5.40 -7.65 33.15
CA LYS A 219 6.34 -6.52 33.24
C LYS A 219 5.75 -5.34 34.02
N LYS A 220 4.43 -5.13 33.97
CA LYS A 220 3.74 -4.10 34.76
C LYS A 220 3.69 -4.46 36.25
N GLU A 221 3.47 -5.73 36.60
CA GLU A 221 3.53 -6.23 37.97
C GLU A 221 4.95 -6.22 38.56
N GLU A 222 5.99 -6.52 37.78
CA GLU A 222 7.39 -6.35 38.22
C GLU A 222 7.74 -4.88 38.50
N ASN A 223 7.33 -3.95 37.63
CA ASN A 223 7.57 -2.52 37.85
C ASN A 223 6.80 -1.97 39.07
N VAL A 224 5.57 -2.44 39.33
CA VAL A 224 4.80 -2.04 40.52
C VAL A 224 5.45 -2.56 41.81
N ASN A 225 5.96 -3.80 41.82
CA ASN A 225 6.68 -4.35 42.98
C ASN A 225 8.03 -3.65 43.25
N ASP A 226 8.74 -3.22 42.20
CA ASP A 226 9.99 -2.45 42.34
C ASP A 226 9.75 -1.01 42.81
N ASP A 227 8.64 -0.39 42.39
CA ASP A 227 8.22 0.94 42.87
C ASP A 227 7.71 0.90 44.32
N GLU A 228 7.05 -0.19 44.73
CA GLU A 228 6.61 -0.40 46.11
C GLU A 228 7.79 -0.67 47.06
N LYS A 229 8.80 -1.46 46.62
CA LYS A 229 10.08 -1.62 47.36
C LYS A 229 10.86 -0.31 47.49
N LYS A 230 10.78 0.60 46.51
CA LYS A 230 11.39 1.95 46.60
C LYS A 230 10.62 2.88 47.55
N ARG A 231 9.30 2.75 47.67
CA ARG A 231 8.49 3.52 48.63
C ARG A 231 8.76 3.11 50.08
N VAL A 232 8.82 1.81 50.37
CA VAL A 232 9.12 1.30 51.73
C VAL A 232 10.50 1.75 52.22
N LYS A 233 11.54 1.74 51.35
CA LYS A 233 12.88 2.28 51.69
C LYS A 233 12.91 3.81 51.91
N LYS A 234 11.98 4.55 51.31
CA LYS A 234 11.90 6.01 51.45
C LYS A 234 11.21 6.41 52.76
N GLU A 235 10.25 5.62 53.22
CA GLU A 235 9.55 5.83 54.50
C GLU A 235 10.44 5.49 55.71
N GLU A 236 11.31 4.46 55.64
CA GLU A 236 12.32 4.19 56.68
C GLU A 236 13.36 5.32 56.83
N HIS A 237 13.70 6.01 55.73
CA HIS A 237 14.64 7.14 55.76
C HIS A 237 14.01 8.45 56.27
N VAL A 238 12.69 8.60 56.16
CA VAL A 238 11.95 9.74 56.71
C VAL A 238 11.70 9.54 58.21
N GLY A 239 11.36 8.33 58.65
CA GLY A 239 11.16 8.01 60.08
C GLY A 239 12.40 8.25 60.96
N LYS A 240 13.61 7.96 60.45
CA LYS A 240 14.87 8.24 61.17
C LYS A 240 15.20 9.74 61.27
N LYS A 241 14.68 10.57 60.37
CA LYS A 241 14.89 12.04 60.40
C LYS A 241 14.00 12.69 61.46
N ASP A 242 12.75 12.26 61.54
CA ASP A 242 11.75 12.79 62.50
C ASP A 242 12.05 12.40 63.95
N GLU A 243 12.73 11.27 64.18
CA GLU A 243 13.13 10.84 65.52
C GLU A 243 14.33 11.65 66.06
N SER A 244 15.29 12.04 65.20
CA SER A 244 16.39 12.94 65.61
C SER A 244 15.92 14.37 65.91
N ASP A 245 14.96 14.89 65.14
CA ASP A 245 14.45 16.26 65.25
C ASP A 245 13.43 16.44 66.41
N LYS A 246 12.95 15.33 66.99
CA LYS A 246 12.20 15.31 68.27
C LYS A 246 13.13 15.27 69.49
N GLN A 247 14.31 14.65 69.37
CA GLN A 247 15.26 14.53 70.47
C GLN A 247 16.00 15.85 70.73
N ASP A 248 16.30 16.62 69.68
CA ASP A 248 16.92 17.95 69.80
C ASP A 248 15.95 19.01 70.35
N ARG A 249 14.66 18.96 69.97
CA ARG A 249 13.64 19.87 70.54
C ARG A 249 13.38 19.65 72.03
N LYS A 250 13.44 18.40 72.53
CA LYS A 250 13.33 18.11 73.98
C LYS A 250 14.51 18.65 74.80
N LYS A 251 15.71 18.72 74.21
CA LYS A 251 16.91 19.29 74.86
C LYS A 251 16.84 20.82 74.98
N TYR A 252 16.14 21.49 74.07
CA TYR A 252 16.02 22.96 74.09
C TYR A 252 15.04 23.47 75.16
N TYR A 253 13.92 22.77 75.39
CA TYR A 253 12.93 23.16 76.41
C TYR A 253 13.37 22.84 77.84
N THR A 254 14.13 21.76 78.05
CA THR A 254 14.68 21.42 79.38
C THR A 254 15.79 22.36 79.86
N ARG A 255 16.38 23.16 78.97
CA ARG A 255 17.42 24.16 79.33
C ARG A 255 16.86 25.55 79.69
N ASN A 256 15.62 25.86 79.29
CA ASN A 256 15.04 27.20 79.48
C ASN A 256 14.00 27.30 80.61
N GLU A 257 13.62 26.20 81.27
CA GLU A 257 12.79 26.23 82.49
C GLU A 257 13.60 26.29 83.80
N GLY A 258 14.94 26.30 83.72
CA GLY A 258 15.83 26.42 84.89
C GLY A 258 16.27 27.84 85.26
N HIS A 259 15.75 28.89 84.60
CA HIS A 259 16.25 30.27 84.74
C HIS A 259 15.14 31.33 84.89
N LYS A 260 14.05 31.00 85.60
CA LYS A 260 13.10 31.96 86.17
C LYS A 260 12.55 31.45 87.52
N LYS A 261 13.42 31.44 88.52
CA LYS A 261 13.13 31.71 89.92
C LYS A 261 14.26 32.56 90.47
#